data_AF-A0AAN1Y1K2-F1
#
_entry.id   AF-A0AAN1Y1K2-F1
#
_cell.length_a   1.000
_cell.length_b   1.000
_cell.length_c   1.000
_cell.angle_alpha   90.00
_cell.angle_beta   90.00
_cell.angle_gamma   90.00
#
_symmetry.space_group_name_H-M   'P 1'
#
loop_
_entity.id
_entity.type
_entity.pdbx_description
1 polymer ?
#
loop_
_entity_poly.entity_id
_entity_poly.type
_entity_poly.pdbx_seq_one_letter_code
_entity_poly.pdbx_strand_id
1 'polypeptide(L)' 'MTDPQQEKTENGKTLCTYENSQYVFTYVTKGQCPYAKTFNTSSSE' A
#
# COMPACT_ATOMS: atom_id res chain seq x y z
N MET A 1 -6.13 -10.53 2.85
CA MET A 1 -5.07 -9.52 2.62
C MET A 1 -4.03 -9.74 3.68
N THR A 2 -2.85 -10.20 3.27
CA THR A 2 -1.68 -10.40 4.14
C THR A 2 -1.06 -9.05 4.46
N ASP A 3 -0.27 -8.99 5.54
CA ASP A 3 0.56 -7.83 5.85
C ASP A 3 1.33 -7.35 4.60
N PRO A 4 1.15 -6.09 4.16
CA PRO A 4 1.85 -5.58 3.00
C PRO A 4 3.35 -5.45 3.27
N GLN A 5 4.17 -5.80 2.30
CA GLN A 5 5.62 -5.64 2.42
C GLN A 5 5.94 -4.14 2.45
N GLN A 6 6.61 -3.67 3.50
CA GLN A 6 6.94 -2.25 3.70
C GLN A 6 8.44 -2.03 3.46
N GLU A 7 8.78 -1.18 2.49
CA GLU A 7 10.15 -0.81 2.16
C GLU A 7 10.34 0.71 2.30
N LYS A 8 11.44 1.14 2.91
CA LYS A 8 11.78 2.56 3.00
C LYS A 8 12.55 2.98 1.77
N THR A 9 11.94 3.80 0.94
CA THR A 9 12.60 4.40 -0.24
C THR A 9 13.49 5.56 0.21
N GLU A 10 14.56 5.79 -0.55
CA GLU A 10 15.58 6.83 -0.31
C GLU A 10 15.00 8.24 -0.16
N ASN A 11 13.79 8.48 -0.68
CA ASN A 11 13.10 9.76 -0.63
C ASN A 11 12.34 10.01 0.69
N GLY A 12 12.54 9.18 1.72
CA GLY A 12 11.79 9.23 2.98
C GLY A 12 10.33 8.79 2.84
N LYS A 13 9.99 8.07 1.76
CA LYS A 13 8.66 7.49 1.53
C LYS A 13 8.69 6.00 1.83
N THR A 14 7.57 5.46 2.26
CA THR A 14 7.35 4.02 2.46
C THR A 14 6.65 3.44 1.23
N LEU A 15 7.27 2.46 0.60
CA LEU A 15 6.68 1.63 -0.45
C LEU A 15 5.98 0.45 0.21
N CYS A 16 4.67 0.34 -0.03
CA CYS A 16 3.82 -0.74 0.46
C CYS A 16 3.48 -1.66 -0.71
N THR A 17 3.87 -2.92 -0.64
CA THR A 17 3.56 -3.93 -1.65
C THR A 17 2.51 -4.88 -1.11
N TYR A 18 1.31 -4.82 -1.68
CA TYR A 18 0.21 -5.72 -1.38
C TYR A 18 0.23 -6.83 -2.41
N GLU A 19 0.61 -8.02 -1.98
CA GLU A 19 0.58 -9.22 -2.80
C GLU A 19 -0.59 -10.10 -2.38
N ASN A 20 -1.31 -10.61 -3.37
CA ASN A 20 -2.24 -11.70 -3.23
C ASN A 20 -1.91 -12.75 -4.29
N SER A 21 -2.46 -13.97 -4.18
CA SER A 21 -2.10 -15.11 -5.05
C SER A 21 -2.27 -14.90 -6.56
N GLN A 22 -2.85 -13.78 -7.01
CA GLN A 22 -3.04 -13.42 -8.43
C GLN A 22 -2.58 -11.99 -8.78
N TYR A 23 -2.30 -11.12 -7.80
CA TYR A 23 -2.08 -9.70 -8.05
C TYR A 23 -1.07 -9.09 -7.08
N VAL A 24 -0.19 -8.26 -7.62
CA VAL A 24 0.74 -7.40 -6.87
C VAL A 24 0.35 -5.95 -7.10
N PHE A 25 0.16 -5.22 -6.01
CA PHE A 25 -0.09 -3.78 -6.01
C PHE A 25 0.95 -3.06 -5.17
N THR A 26 1.67 -2.14 -5.79
CA THR A 26 2.61 -1.25 -5.08
C THR A 26 1.95 0.10 -4.83
N TYR A 27 2.18 0.65 -3.64
CA TYR A 27 1.66 1.95 -3.24
C TYR A 27 2.69 2.72 -2.44
N VAL A 28 3.05 3.92 -2.88
CA VAL A 28 4.01 4.76 -2.19
C VAL A 28 3.25 5.75 -1.30
N THR A 29 3.52 5.69 0.00
CA THR A 29 3.00 6.63 1.00
C THR A 29 4.14 7.27 1.77
N LYS A 30 3.90 8.40 2.45
CA LYS A 30 4.88 9.05 3.34
C LYS A 30 4.77 8.57 4.79
N GLY A 31 3.89 7.60 5.08
CA GLY A 31 3.60 7.11 6.43
C GLY A 31 3.63 5.58 6.55
N GLN A 32 2.91 5.03 7.53
CA GLN A 32 2.78 3.59 7.73
C GLN A 32 1.82 2.98 6.71
N CYS A 33 2.12 1.76 6.24
CA CYS A 33 1.25 1.04 5.32
C CYS A 33 0.01 0.53 6.05
N PRO A 34 -1.21 0.90 5.64
CA PRO A 34 -2.42 0.34 6.22
C PRO A 34 -2.53 -1.15 5.87
N TYR A 35 -2.75 -2.00 6.88
CA TYR A 35 -2.83 -3.47 6.74
C TYR A 35 -3.89 -3.95 5.74
N ALA A 36 -4.99 -3.20 5.62
CA ALA A 36 -6.00 -3.40 4.61
C ALA A 36 -6.19 -2.08 3.87
N LYS A 37 -5.83 -2.06 2.59
CA LYS A 37 -6.24 -1.00 1.68
C LYS A 37 -7.75 -1.18 1.47
N THR A 38 -8.57 -0.68 2.39
CA THR A 38 -9.94 -0.31 2.02
C THR A 38 -9.73 0.72 0.92
N PHE A 39 -9.93 0.33 -0.33
CA PHE A 39 -10.18 1.27 -1.40
C PHE A 39 -11.45 1.98 -0.98
N ASN A 40 -11.30 2.98 -0.12
CA ASN A 40 -12.31 3.97 0.09
C ASN A 40 -12.25 4.77 -1.21
N THR A 41 -12.91 4.25 -2.24
CA THR A 41 -13.38 5.03 -3.37
C THR A 41 -14.42 6.00 -2.83
N SER A 42 -14.00 6.91 -1.95
CA SER A 42 -14.63 8.21 -1.81
C SER A 42 -14.13 9.06 -2.99
N SER A 43 -14.34 8.54 -4.20
CA SER A 43 -14.63 9.42 -5.30
C SER A 43 -16.01 9.94 -4.95
N SER A 44 -16.06 11.08 -4.27
CA SER A 44 -17.23 11.93 -4.38
C SER A 44 -17.43 12.12 -5.88
N GLU A 45 -18.64 11.78 -6.30
CA GLU A 45 -19.29 11.96 -7.61
C GLU A 45 -18.64 12.99 -8.55
#